data_AF-A0A5K3FS26-F1
#
_entry.id   AF-A0A5K3FS26-F1
#
_cell.length_a   1.000
_cell.length_b   1.000
_cell.length_c   1.000
_cell.angle_alpha   90.00
_cell.angle_beta   90.00
_cell.angle_gamma   90.00
#
_symmetry.space_group_name_H-M   'P 1'
#
loop_
_entity.id
_entity.type
_entity.pdbx_description
1 polymer ?
#
loop_
_entity_poly.entity_id
_entity_poly.type
_entity_poly.pdbx_seq_one_letter_code
_entity_poly.pdbx_strand_id
1 'polypeptide(L)' 'MELAVKSIYSEQPKGYMKCAPFARLQRIGKFSDVKIKTKDGHEVAAHRVVLASR' A
#
# COMPACT_ATOMS: atom_id res chain seq x y z
N MET A 1 9.85 36.49 21.53
CA MET A 1 9.82 36.30 20.07
C MET A 1 9.47 34.84 19.83
N GLU A 2 8.18 34.54 19.71
CA GLU A 2 7.71 33.16 19.55
C GLU A 2 7.89 32.73 18.09
N LEU A 3 8.79 31.79 17.86
CA LEU A 3 8.97 31.14 16.58
C LEU A 3 7.84 30.13 16.41
N ALA A 4 6.73 30.58 15.81
CA ALA A 4 5.68 29.70 15.33
C ALA A 4 6.28 28.76 14.27
N VAL A 5 6.61 27.54 14.68
CA VAL A 5 6.98 26.44 13.78
C VAL A 5 5.76 26.15 12.92
N LYS A 6 5.71 26.75 11.73
CA LYS A 6 4.72 26.40 10.70
C LYS A 6 4.88 24.91 10.43
N SER A 7 3.90 24.14 10.88
CA SER A 7 3.76 22.72 10.57
C SER A 7 3.87 22.55 9.05
N ILE A 8 4.96 21.93 8.62
CA ILE A 8 5.25 21.57 7.21
C ILE A 8 4.40 20.40 6.74
N TYR A 9 3.49 19.89 7.57
CA TYR A 9 2.49 18.93 7.13
C TYR A 9 1.45 19.69 6.30
N SER A 10 1.68 19.69 4.98
CA SER A 10 0.66 20.05 3.99
C SER A 10 -0.64 19.34 4.36
N GLU A 11 -1.73 20.10 4.45
CA GLU A 11 -3.06 19.52 4.56
C GLU A 11 -3.19 18.39 3.54
N GLN A 12 -3.61 17.21 3.99
CA GLN A 12 -3.84 16.08 3.09
C GLN A 12 -4.74 16.58 1.96
N PRO A 13 -4.40 16.37 0.68
CA PRO A 13 -5.26 16.80 -0.41
C PRO A 13 -6.64 16.20 -0.15
N LYS A 14 -7.66 17.05 -0.02
CA LYS A 14 -9.07 16.68 0.22
C LYS A 14 -9.69 15.86 -0.94
N GLY A 15 -8.87 15.36 -1.85
CA GLY A 15 -9.27 14.55 -3.00
C GLY A 15 -9.03 13.07 -2.72
N TYR A 16 -10.10 12.31 -2.60
CA TYR A 16 -10.03 10.86 -2.80
C TYR A 16 -9.51 10.59 -4.22
N MET A 17 -8.28 10.11 -4.33
CA MET A 17 -7.75 9.67 -5.61
C MET A 17 -8.24 8.24 -5.84
N LYS A 18 -8.94 8.02 -6.95
CA LYS A 18 -9.45 6.69 -7.31
C LYS A 18 -8.29 5.77 -7.67
N CYS A 19 -7.76 5.07 -6.68
CA CYS A 19 -6.72 4.07 -6.86
C CYS A 19 -7.30 2.77 -7.45
N ALA A 20 -6.48 2.04 -8.21
CA ALA A 20 -6.84 0.70 -8.63
C ALA A 20 -6.94 -0.23 -7.39
N PRO A 21 -7.97 -1.09 -7.27
CA PRO A 21 -8.06 -2.01 -6.15
C PRO A 21 -6.88 -2.99 -6.09
N PHE A 22 -6.39 -3.30 -4.89
CA PHE A 22 -5.27 -4.25 -4.70
C PHE A 22 -5.52 -5.61 -5.36
N ALA A 23 -6.76 -6.12 -5.32
CA ALA A 23 -7.14 -7.36 -6.00
C ALA A 23 -6.94 -7.32 -7.53
N ARG A 24 -7.13 -6.15 -8.17
CA ARG A 24 -6.79 -5.98 -9.59
C ARG A 24 -5.28 -5.96 -9.78
N LEU A 25 -4.56 -5.20 -8.95
CA LEU A 25 -3.09 -5.09 -9.02
C LEU A 25 -2.41 -6.45 -8.86
N GLN A 26 -2.90 -7.29 -7.95
CA GLN A 26 -2.39 -8.64 -7.73
C GLN A 26 -2.61 -9.52 -8.97
N ARG A 27 -3.81 -9.51 -9.57
CA ARG A 27 -4.11 -10.28 -10.79
C ARG A 27 -3.22 -9.92 -11.98
N ILE A 28 -2.83 -8.65 -12.10
CA ILE A 28 -1.92 -8.17 -13.16
C ILE A 28 -0.45 -8.20 -12.75
N GLY A 29 -0.11 -8.77 -11.58
CA GLY A 29 1.26 -8.89 -11.09
C GLY A 29 1.96 -7.57 -10.79
N LYS A 30 1.23 -6.49 -10.49
CA LYS A 30 1.80 -5.17 -10.21
C LYS A 30 1.96 -4.90 -8.72
N PHE A 31 3.11 -4.31 -8.38
CA PHE A 31 3.46 -3.81 -7.04
C PHE A 31 3.50 -4.88 -5.94
N SER A 32 3.47 -6.16 -6.28
CA SER A 32 3.68 -7.23 -5.31
C SER A 32 5.12 -7.20 -4.82
N ASP A 33 5.30 -7.04 -3.51
CA ASP A 33 6.59 -6.87 -2.84
C ASP A 33 6.98 -8.11 -2.02
N VAL A 34 6.11 -9.12 -1.98
CA VAL A 34 6.39 -10.41 -1.33
C VAL A 34 5.90 -11.58 -2.19
N LYS A 35 6.62 -12.71 -2.09
CA LYS A 35 6.19 -14.01 -2.58
C LYS A 35 6.10 -14.98 -1.40
N ILE A 36 4.99 -15.71 -1.32
CA ILE A 36 4.71 -16.69 -0.28
C ILE A 36 4.66 -18.06 -0.94
N LYS A 37 5.42 -19.01 -0.41
CA LYS A 37 5.37 -20.40 -0.84
C LYS A 37 4.44 -21.19 0.08
N THR A 38 3.41 -21.83 -0.47
CA THR A 38 2.52 -22.70 0.30
C THR A 38 3.21 -24.02 0.62
N LYS A 39 2.64 -24.79 1.56
CA LYS A 39 3.13 -26.14 1.88
C LYS A 39 3.13 -27.07 0.65
N ASP A 40 2.17 -26.88 -0.24
CA ASP A 40 2.04 -27.63 -1.49
C ASP A 40 3.01 -27.16 -2.59
N GLY A 41 3.84 -26.16 -2.28
CA GLY A 41 4.86 -25.64 -3.19
C GLY A 41 4.39 -24.56 -4.16
N HIS A 42 3.13 -24.14 -4.10
CA HIS A 42 2.63 -23.03 -4.92
C HIS A 42 3.21 -21.69 -4.46
N GLU A 43 3.64 -20.87 -5.42
CA GLU A 43 4.09 -19.51 -5.13
C GLU A 43 2.97 -18.49 -5.40
N VAL A 44 2.72 -17.62 -4.42
CA VAL A 44 1.73 -16.55 -4.51
C VAL A 44 2.42 -15.21 -4.28
N ALA A 45 2.34 -14.32 -5.27
CA ALA A 45 2.77 -12.94 -5.12
C ALA A 45 1.66 -12.12 -4.42
N ALA A 46 2.05 -11.28 -3.45
CA ALA A 46 1.11 -10.48 -2.65
C ALA A 46 1.69 -9.10 -2.29
N HIS A 47 0.85 -8.27 -1.68
CA HIS A 47 1.22 -6.95 -1.14
C HIS A 47 1.33 -7.05 0.39
N ARG A 48 2.48 -6.73 0.97
CA ARG A 48 2.71 -6.81 2.43
C ARG A 48 1.71 -5.97 3.22
N VAL A 49 1.36 -4.79 2.73
CA VAL A 49 0.39 -3.89 3.38
C VAL A 49 -1.01 -4.50 3.46
N VAL A 50 -1.41 -5.29 2.46
CA VAL A 50 -2.72 -5.96 2.45
C VAL A 50 -2.72 -7.12 3.46
N LEU A 51 -1.60 -7.84 3.58
CA LEU A 51 -1.46 -8.91 4.55
C LEU A 51 -1.40 -8.41 5.99
N ALA A 52 -0.74 -7.27 6.25
CA ALA A 52 -0.56 -6.73 7.59
C ALA A 52 -1.79 -5.94 8.12
N SER A 53 -2.73 -5.58 7.25
CA SER A 53 -3.94 -4.83 7.62
C SER A 53 -5.13 -5.71 8.01
N ARG A 54 -4.91 -7.03 8.07
CA ARG A 54 -5.90 -8.04 8.46
C ARG A 54 -5.42 -8.77 9.69
#